data_AF-A0A9E5R360-F1
#
_entry.id   AF-A0A9E5R360-F1
#
_cell.length_a   1.000
_cell.length_b   1.000
_cell.length_c   1.000
_cell.angle_alpha   90.00
_cell.angle_beta   90.00
_cell.angle_gamma   90.00
#
_symmetry.space_group_name_H-M   'P 1'
#
loop_
_entity.id
_entity.type
_entity.pdbx_description
1 polymer ?
#
loop_
_entity_poly.entity_id
_entity_poly.type
_entity_poly.pdbx_seq_one_letter_code
_entity_poly.pdbx_strand_id
1 'polypeptide(L)'
;MKSVHISPAEWRWVAIFSGLLVALTLLPYAWAIAVSGGEYQFMGVLANPQDGATYLSKIQQGREGNVLFELRHTPEAHNGVAFHLFTWVWGTWRTCWGFLTW
;
A
#
# COMPACT_ATOMS: atom_id res chain seq x y z
N MET A 1 0.14 38.87 10.54
CA MET A 1 -0.57 37.88 9.69
C MET A 1 -2.07 38.12 9.84
N LYS A 2 -2.82 38.31 8.75
CA LYS A 2 -4.29 38.36 8.81
C LYS A 2 -4.82 36.95 9.03
N SER A 3 -5.64 36.72 10.05
CA SER A 3 -6.34 35.45 10.24
C SER A 3 -7.52 35.40 9.26
N VAL A 4 -7.53 34.41 8.36
CA VAL A 4 -8.69 34.14 7.50
C VAL A 4 -9.74 33.43 8.35
N HIS A 5 -10.94 34.00 8.43
CA HIS A 5 -12.07 33.37 9.10
C HIS A 5 -12.76 32.41 8.13
N ILE A 6 -12.72 31.11 8.41
CA ILE A 6 -13.42 30.08 7.64
C ILE A 6 -14.74 29.77 8.34
N SER A 7 -15.84 29.94 7.63
CA SER A 7 -17.17 29.68 8.14
C SER A 7 -17.41 28.17 8.34
N PRO A 8 -18.29 27.78 9.28
CA PRO A 8 -18.72 26.39 9.43
C PRO A 8 -19.37 25.81 8.17
N ALA A 9 -19.98 26.67 7.33
CA ALA A 9 -20.57 26.25 6.07
C ALA A 9 -19.51 25.81 5.04
N GLU A 10 -18.39 26.53 4.95
CA GLU A 10 -17.26 26.15 4.09
C GLU A 10 -16.64 24.82 4.55
N TRP A 11 -16.44 24.64 5.86
CA TRP A 11 -15.96 23.36 6.40
C TRP A 11 -16.90 22.20 6.10
N ARG A 12 -18.22 22.41 6.24
CA ARG A 12 -19.21 21.39 5.90
C ARG A 12 -19.17 21.04 4.41
N TRP A 13 -19.06 22.03 3.54
CA TRP A 13 -18.93 21.82 2.10
C TRP A 13 -17.69 20.98 1.78
N VAL A 14 -16.52 21.36 2.31
CA VAL A 14 -15.27 20.60 2.11
C VAL A 14 -15.42 19.17 2.61
N ALA A 15 -15.92 18.96 3.83
CA ALA A 15 -16.09 17.63 4.40
C ALA A 15 -17.00 16.73 3.54
N ILE A 16 -18.12 17.28 3.03
CA ILE A 16 -19.04 16.53 2.17
C ILE A 16 -18.35 16.16 0.86
N PHE A 17 -17.75 17.12 0.15
CA PHE A 17 -17.14 16.85 -1.15
C PHE A 17 -15.92 15.93 -1.03
N SER A 18 -15.08 16.11 -0.01
CA SER A 18 -13.98 15.18 0.27
C SER A 18 -14.50 13.78 0.61
N GLY A 19 -15.55 13.68 1.43
CA GLY A 19 -16.18 12.40 1.76
C GLY A 19 -16.75 11.69 0.53
N LEU A 20 -17.46 12.42 -0.33
CA LEU A 20 -17.99 11.89 -1.60
C LEU A 20 -16.87 11.45 -2.54
N LEU A 21 -15.78 12.21 -2.62
CA LEU A 21 -14.63 11.84 -3.46
C LEU A 21 -13.96 10.57 -2.95
N VAL A 22 -13.75 10.45 -1.63
CA VAL A 22 -13.23 9.21 -1.02
C VAL A 22 -14.18 8.05 -1.28
N ALA A 23 -15.50 8.23 -1.08
CA ALA A 23 -16.48 7.20 -1.38
C ALA A 23 -16.46 6.78 -2.86
N LEU A 24 -16.28 7.73 -3.78
CA LEU A 24 -16.15 7.47 -5.21
C LEU A 24 -14.94 6.58 -5.51
N THR A 25 -13.79 6.82 -4.85
CA THR A 25 -12.60 5.97 -5.03
C THR A 25 -12.77 4.54 -4.53
N LEU A 26 -13.77 4.28 -3.68
CA LEU A 26 -14.06 2.95 -3.15
C LEU A 26 -15.01 2.14 -4.06
N LEU A 27 -15.66 2.77 -5.05
CA LEU A 27 -16.61 2.09 -5.94
C LEU A 27 -16.03 0.85 -6.65
N PRO A 28 -14.79 0.86 -7.19
CA PRO A 28 -14.24 -0.33 -7.85
C PRO A 28 -14.10 -1.52 -6.89
N TYR A 29 -13.80 -1.26 -5.61
CA TYR A 29 -13.70 -2.28 -4.57
C TYR A 29 -15.08 -2.81 -4.17
N ALA A 30 -16.06 -1.92 -3.99
CA ALA A 30 -17.44 -2.31 -3.69
C ALA A 30 -18.04 -3.17 -4.82
N TRP A 31 -17.77 -2.80 -6.07
CA TRP A 31 -18.13 -3.58 -7.24
C TRP A 31 -17.48 -4.97 -7.24
N ALA A 32 -16.16 -5.03 -7.02
CA ALA A 32 -15.43 -6.30 -6.99
C ALA A 32 -15.94 -7.26 -5.89
N ILE A 33 -16.33 -6.73 -4.73
CA ILE A 33 -16.98 -7.50 -3.67
C ILE A 33 -18.36 -8.00 -4.12
N ALA A 34 -19.18 -7.13 -4.72
CA ALA A 34 -20.55 -7.47 -5.12
C ALA A 34 -20.62 -8.55 -6.21
N VAL A 35 -19.63 -8.59 -7.12
CA VAL A 35 -19.55 -9.62 -8.17
C VAL A 35 -18.79 -10.87 -7.72
N SER A 36 -18.21 -10.88 -6.51
CA SER A 36 -17.56 -12.07 -5.97
C SER A 36 -18.59 -13.10 -5.50
N GLY A 37 -18.37 -14.38 -5.83
CA GLY A 37 -19.31 -15.47 -5.57
C GLY A 37 -18.97 -16.74 -6.34
N GLY A 38 -19.53 -17.87 -5.88
CA GLY A 38 -19.23 -19.19 -6.46
C GLY A 38 -17.83 -19.68 -6.10
N GLU A 39 -16.98 -19.87 -7.12
CA GLU A 39 -15.62 -20.41 -6.97
C GLU A 39 -14.54 -19.35 -6.69
N TYR A 40 -14.87 -18.06 -6.78
CA TYR A 40 -13.90 -16.97 -6.67
C TYR A 40 -14.30 -15.95 -5.59
N GLN A 41 -13.32 -15.51 -4.81
CA GLN A 41 -13.46 -14.49 -3.78
C GLN A 41 -12.54 -13.30 -4.08
N PHE A 42 -13.04 -12.08 -3.88
CA PHE A 42 -12.21 -10.89 -3.99
C PHE A 42 -11.20 -10.82 -2.85
N MET A 43 -9.90 -10.76 -3.19
CA MET A 43 -8.80 -10.80 -2.22
C MET A 43 -8.41 -9.43 -1.64
N GLY A 44 -9.15 -8.36 -1.97
CA GLY A 44 -8.87 -7.01 -1.47
C GLY A 44 -7.85 -6.21 -2.29
N VAL A 45 -7.38 -6.76 -3.41
CA VAL A 45 -6.48 -6.09 -4.37
C VAL A 45 -7.13 -6.17 -5.75
N LEU A 46 -7.17 -5.04 -6.47
CA LEU A 46 -7.64 -5.00 -7.86
C LEU A 46 -6.57 -5.59 -8.80
N ALA A 47 -5.97 -4.79 -9.68
CA ALA A 47 -4.92 -5.23 -10.58
C ALA A 47 -3.57 -4.70 -10.13
N ASN A 48 -2.72 -5.59 -9.60
CA ASN A 48 -1.30 -5.31 -9.44
C ASN A 48 -0.46 -6.54 -9.84
N PRO A 49 -0.26 -6.75 -11.15
CA PRO A 49 0.38 -7.95 -11.66
C PRO A 49 1.88 -8.00 -11.38
N GLN A 50 2.52 -6.86 -11.07
CA GLN A 50 3.96 -6.80 -10.87
C GLN A 50 4.38 -7.38 -9.51
N ASP A 51 3.67 -7.02 -8.43
CA ASP A 51 4.05 -7.40 -7.08
C ASP A 51 2.86 -7.58 -6.11
N GLY A 52 1.63 -7.68 -6.61
CA GLY A 52 0.41 -7.87 -5.79
C GLY A 52 0.49 -9.08 -4.86
N ALA A 53 1.01 -10.21 -5.36
CA ALA A 53 1.18 -11.43 -4.56
C ALA A 53 2.19 -11.24 -3.42
N THR A 54 3.22 -10.41 -3.62
CA THR A 54 4.19 -10.06 -2.57
C THR A 54 3.53 -9.30 -1.42
N TYR A 55 2.62 -8.36 -1.70
CA TYR A 55 1.90 -7.64 -0.65
C TYR A 55 0.95 -8.56 0.11
N LEU A 56 0.18 -9.40 -0.59
CA LEU A 56 -0.72 -10.37 0.04
C LEU A 56 0.05 -11.34 0.95
N SER A 57 1.23 -11.80 0.53
CA SER A 57 2.10 -12.64 1.36
C SER A 57 2.55 -11.92 2.65
N LYS A 58 2.94 -10.64 2.57
CA LYS A 58 3.34 -9.85 3.74
C LYS A 58 2.16 -9.61 4.70
N ILE A 59 0.97 -9.33 4.16
CA ILE A 59 -0.26 -9.18 4.95
C ILE A 59 -0.55 -10.48 5.70
N GLN A 60 -0.47 -11.63 5.01
CA GLN A 60 -0.68 -12.93 5.63
C GLN A 60 0.35 -13.23 6.72
N GLN A 61 1.64 -12.97 6.47
CA GLN A 61 2.69 -13.13 7.47
C GLN A 61 2.48 -12.20 8.69
N GLY A 62 2.02 -10.96 8.47
CA GLY A 62 1.66 -10.04 9.56
C GLY A 62 0.47 -10.53 10.37
N ARG A 63 -0.55 -11.12 9.72
CA ARG A 63 -1.67 -11.79 10.40
C ARG A 63 -1.23 -13.00 11.24
N GLU A 64 -0.17 -13.68 10.82
CA GLU A 64 0.47 -14.79 11.55
C GLU A 64 1.36 -14.30 12.72
N GLY A 65 1.52 -12.99 12.91
CA GLY A 65 2.31 -12.39 14.00
C GLY A 65 3.79 -12.20 13.68
N ASN A 66 4.20 -12.39 12.42
CA ASN A 66 5.59 -12.19 12.01
C ASN A 66 5.93 -10.70 11.98
N VAL A 67 7.01 -10.32 12.68
CA VAL A 67 7.57 -8.96 12.67
C VAL A 67 8.58 -8.78 11.52
N LEU A 68 9.32 -9.85 11.22
CA LEU A 68 10.24 -9.93 10.07
C LEU A 68 9.58 -10.78 8.98
N PHE A 69 9.53 -10.24 7.76
CA PHE A 69 8.87 -10.88 6.64
C PHE A 69 9.87 -11.66 5.79
N GLU A 70 9.57 -12.92 5.51
CA GLU A 70 10.25 -13.71 4.49
C GLU A 70 9.76 -13.27 3.10
N LEU A 71 10.68 -13.02 2.17
CA LEU A 71 10.36 -12.67 0.79
C LEU A 71 10.02 -13.96 0.02
N ARG A 72 8.82 -14.52 0.23
CA ARG A 72 8.36 -15.79 -0.38
C ARG A 72 8.34 -15.82 -1.92
N HIS A 73 8.62 -14.70 -2.59
CA HIS A 73 8.67 -14.57 -4.04
C HIS A 73 10.11 -14.43 -4.59
N THR A 74 11.12 -14.67 -3.75
CA THR A 74 12.54 -14.80 -4.16
C THR A 74 12.98 -16.25 -3.91
N PRO A 75 13.70 -16.88 -4.84
CA PRO A 75 14.13 -18.28 -4.68
C PRO A 75 15.27 -18.47 -3.68
N GLU A 76 16.04 -17.41 -3.38
CA GLU A 76 17.20 -17.47 -2.51
C GLU A 76 16.80 -17.63 -1.05
N ALA A 77 17.49 -18.52 -0.32
CA ALA A 77 17.34 -18.62 1.13
C ALA A 77 17.89 -17.35 1.81
N HIS A 78 17.12 -16.75 2.70
CA HIS A 78 17.48 -15.51 3.38
C HIS A 78 16.74 -15.39 4.71
N ASN A 79 17.27 -14.56 5.60
CA ASN A 79 16.59 -14.22 6.85
C ASN A 79 15.41 -13.28 6.58
N GLY A 80 14.39 -13.33 7.41
CA GLY A 80 13.27 -12.38 7.34
C GLY A 80 13.74 -10.94 7.47
N VAL A 81 13.10 -10.03 6.74
CA VAL A 81 13.43 -8.61 6.69
C VAL A 81 12.26 -7.75 7.12
N ALA A 82 12.54 -6.64 7.80
CA ALA A 82 11.53 -5.63 8.10
C ALA A 82 11.07 -4.93 6.81
N PHE A 83 9.86 -4.34 6.85
CA PHE A 83 9.34 -3.56 5.73
C PHE A 83 10.34 -2.47 5.33
N HIS A 84 10.59 -2.29 4.02
CA HIS A 84 11.54 -1.33 3.45
C HIS A 84 13.05 -1.57 3.67
N LEU A 85 13.47 -2.56 4.48
CA LEU A 85 14.90 -2.74 4.79
C LEU A 85 15.74 -3.07 3.54
N PHE A 86 15.22 -3.94 2.65
CA PHE A 86 15.90 -4.30 1.40
C PHE A 86 16.10 -3.08 0.47
N THR A 87 15.06 -2.26 0.28
CA THR A 87 15.10 -1.05 -0.54
C THR A 87 16.04 0.00 0.05
N TRP A 88 16.04 0.13 1.38
CA TRP A 88 16.98 0.99 2.08
C TRP A 88 18.42 0.53 1.91
N VAL A 89 18.72 -0.74 2.17
CA VAL A 89 20.08 -1.28 2.04
C VAL A 89 20.59 -1.13 0.61
N TRP A 90 19.81 -1.51 -0.40
CA TRP A 90 20.22 -1.38 -1.80
C TRP A 90 20.23 0.06 -2.32
N GLY A 91 19.26 0.87 -1.91
CA GLY A 91 19.19 2.29 -2.25
C GLY A 91 20.38 3.05 -1.68
N THR A 92 20.64 2.91 -0.38
CA THR A 92 21.80 3.49 0.30
C THR A 92 23.11 2.92 -0.26
N TRP A 93 23.20 1.62 -0.56
CA TRP A 93 24.38 1.02 -1.18
C TRP A 93 24.70 1.66 -2.54
N ARG A 94 23.68 1.88 -3.39
CA ARG A 94 23.84 2.64 -4.65
C ARG A 94 24.27 4.08 -4.41
N THR A 95 23.77 4.75 -3.37
CA THR A 95 24.22 6.11 -3.03
C THR A 95 25.68 6.12 -2.56
N CYS A 96 26.14 5.12 -1.82
CA CYS A 96 27.52 5.03 -1.35
C CYS A 96 28.51 4.66 -2.47
N TRP A 97 28.11 3.81 -3.42
CA TRP A 97 28.98 3.38 -4.54
C TRP A 97 28.88 4.27 -5.79
N GLY A 98 27.80 5.05 -5.93
CA GLY A 98 27.59 6.01 -7.03
C GLY A 98 28.50 7.24 -6.98
N PHE A 99 29.28 7.43 -5.91
CA PHE A 99 30.33 8.46 -5.84
C PHE A 99 31.64 8.06 -6.53
N LEU A 100 31.73 6.88 -7.18
CA LEU A 100 32.97 6.35 -7.75
C LEU A 100 32.98 6.18 -9.28
N THR A 101 32.00 6.68 -10.02
CA THR A 101 32.06 6.67 -11.50
C THR A 101 31.57 7.99 -12.07
N TRP A 102 32.52 8.79 -12.57
CA TRP A 102 32.31 9.88 -13.53
C TRP A 102 31.83 9.32 -14.88
#